data_AF-A0A0N4TC86-F1
#
_entry.id   AF-A0A0N4TC86-F1
#
_cell.length_a   1.000
_cell.length_b   1.000
_cell.length_c   1.000
_cell.angle_alpha   90.00
_cell.angle_beta   90.00
_cell.angle_gamma   90.00
#
_symmetry.space_group_name_H-M   'P 1'
#
loop_
_entity.id
_entity.type
_entity.pdbx_description
1 polymer ?
#
loop_
_entity_poly.entity_id
_entity_poly.type
_entity_poly.pdbx_seq_one_letter_code
_entity_poly.pdbx_strand_id
1 'polypeptide(L)' 'GLKDGDQLIQFGTLHAGNFTDIKELSIVVQNSMNKPIRVTVLRDNRPIRLKLIPQIWSGKGTLGCSVLPVTPAHI' A
#
# COMPACT_ATOMS: atom_id res chain seq x y z
N GLY A 1 -2.95 -11.65 3.45
CA GLY A 1 -3.14 -10.28 2.94
C GLY A 1 -2.23 -9.33 3.68
N LEU A 2 -2.55 -8.03 3.61
CA LEU A 2 -1.97 -7.01 4.51
C LEU A 2 -2.35 -7.34 5.96
N LYS A 3 -1.48 -6.95 6.90
CA LYS A 3 -1.69 -7.07 8.35
C LYS A 3 -1.31 -5.75 9.02
N ASP A 4 -1.89 -5.51 10.18
CA ASP A 4 -1.52 -4.36 11.02
C ASP A 4 -0.03 -4.42 11.36
N GLY A 5 0.64 -3.27 11.29
CA GLY A 5 2.09 -3.15 11.50
C GLY A 5 2.96 -3.44 10.27
N ASP A 6 2.38 -3.88 9.14
CA ASP A 6 3.13 -4.01 7.89
C ASP A 6 3.69 -2.65 7.45
N GLN A 7 4.99 -2.55 7.22
CA GLN A 7 5.58 -1.35 6.62
C GLN A 7 5.59 -1.48 5.11
N LEU A 8 4.93 -0.55 4.43
CA LEU A 8 4.85 -0.54 2.97
C LEU A 8 6.17 -0.02 2.37
N ILE A 9 6.92 -0.88 1.68
CA ILE A 9 8.21 -0.51 1.07
C ILE A 9 8.15 -0.40 -0.46
N GLN A 10 7.14 -0.98 -1.09
CA GLN A 10 6.85 -0.80 -2.51
C GLN A 10 5.35 -0.93 -2.80
N PHE A 11 4.80 -0.03 -3.62
CA PHE A 11 3.41 -0.04 -4.05
C PHE A 11 3.29 0.19 -5.56
N GLY A 12 3.08 -0.88 -6.32
CA GLY A 12 3.19 -0.85 -7.77
C GLY A 12 4.60 -0.45 -8.19
N THR A 13 4.71 0.68 -8.87
CA THR A 13 5.98 1.29 -9.28
C THR A 13 6.56 2.25 -8.24
N LEU A 14 5.79 2.59 -7.20
CA LEU A 14 6.23 3.51 -6.15
C LEU A 14 7.11 2.80 -5.13
N HIS A 15 8.19 3.45 -4.73
CA HIS A 15 9.15 3.02 -3.74
C HIS A 15 9.90 4.23 -3.17
N ALA A 16 10.73 4.05 -2.14
CA ALA A 16 11.42 5.14 -1.44
C ALA A 16 12.19 6.11 -2.38
N GLY A 17 12.75 5.63 -3.49
CA GLY A 17 13.47 6.49 -4.45
C GLY A 17 12.63 7.35 -5.39
N ASN A 18 11.30 7.17 -5.48
CA ASN A 18 10.44 7.94 -6.39
C ASN A 18 9.12 8.41 -5.76
N PHE A 19 8.83 8.00 -4.53
CA PHE A 19 7.63 8.39 -3.80
C PHE A 19 7.82 9.73 -3.10
N THR A 20 6.92 10.68 -3.33
CA THR A 20 7.00 12.02 -2.72
C THR A 20 5.81 12.36 -1.83
N ASP A 21 4.60 11.98 -2.23
CA ASP A 21 3.35 12.29 -1.50
C ASP A 21 2.41 11.08 -1.47
N ILE A 22 1.73 10.87 -0.34
CA ILE A 22 0.70 9.83 -0.13
C ILE A 22 -0.40 9.85 -1.21
N LYS A 23 -0.65 11.01 -1.84
CA LYS A 23 -1.58 11.16 -2.97
C LYS A 23 -1.21 10.27 -4.16
N GLU A 24 0.06 9.98 -4.38
CA GLU A 24 0.51 9.11 -5.46
C GLU A 24 -0.03 7.68 -5.32
N LEU A 25 -0.15 7.17 -4.08
CA LEU A 25 -0.79 5.87 -3.82
C LEU A 25 -2.24 5.89 -4.31
N SER A 26 -2.96 6.98 -4.06
CA SER A 26 -4.35 7.13 -4.50
C SER A 26 -4.46 7.12 -6.03
N ILE A 27 -3.51 7.75 -6.73
CA ILE A 27 -3.44 7.71 -8.20
C ILE A 27 -3.21 6.28 -8.70
N VAL A 28 -2.26 5.55 -8.12
CA VAL A 28 -1.98 4.14 -8.50
C VAL A 28 -3.21 3.26 -8.28
N VAL A 29 -3.91 3.45 -7.15
CA VAL A 29 -5.15 2.73 -6.82
C VAL A 29 -6.24 3.00 -7.84
N GLN A 30 -6.51 4.27 -8.14
CA GLN A 30 -7.55 4.66 -9.11
C GLN A 30 -7.25 4.13 -10.51
N ASN A 31 -5.99 4.20 -10.95
CA ASN A 31 -5.57 3.70 -12.26
C ASN A 31 -5.56 2.16 -12.35
N SER A 32 -5.60 1.47 -11.21
CA SER A 32 -5.55 0.01 -11.12
C SER A 32 -6.85 -0.61 -10.61
N MET A 33 -7.97 0.10 -10.67
CA MET A 33 -9.27 -0.47 -10.29
C MET A 33 -9.54 -1.78 -11.04
N ASN A 34 -9.95 -2.80 -10.28
CA ASN A 34 -10.19 -4.17 -10.74
C ASN A 34 -8.95 -4.87 -11.34
N LYS A 35 -7.74 -4.34 -11.10
CA LYS A 35 -6.46 -4.91 -11.58
C LYS A 35 -5.51 -5.14 -10.40
N PRO A 36 -4.64 -6.17 -10.47
CA PRO A 36 -3.71 -6.45 -9.40
C PRO A 36 -2.57 -5.43 -9.33
N ILE A 37 -2.41 -4.79 -8.18
CA ILE A 37 -1.24 -4.00 -7.78
C ILE A 37 -0.28 -4.93 -7.03
N ARG A 38 0.97 -4.98 -7.47
CA ARG A 38 2.04 -5.65 -6.72
C ARG A 38 2.48 -4.77 -5.57
N VAL A 39 2.56 -5.34 -4.37
CA VAL A 39 2.93 -4.61 -3.17
C VAL A 39 4.00 -5.39 -2.43
N THR A 40 5.01 -4.71 -1.90
CA THR A 40 6.00 -5.33 -1.01
C THR A 40 5.92 -4.64 0.33
N VAL A 41 5.76 -5.43 1.39
CA VAL A 41 5.75 -4.96 2.78
C VAL A 41 6.91 -5.57 3.55
N LEU A 42 7.40 -4.87 4.56
CA LEU A 42 8.28 -5.42 5.59
C LEU A 42 7.42 -5.88 6.77
N ARG A 43 7.51 -7.16 7.11
CA ARG A 43 6.84 -7.78 8.26
C ARG A 43 7.87 -8.60 9.02
N ASP A 44 8.02 -8.36 10.31
CA ASP A 44 9.04 -9.03 11.13
C ASP A 44 10.44 -8.94 10.50
N ASN A 45 10.79 -7.75 9.99
CA ASN A 45 12.02 -7.47 9.23
C ASN A 45 12.23 -8.35 7.97
N ARG A 46 11.17 -8.96 7.43
CA ARG A 46 11.22 -9.75 6.20
C ARG A 46 10.35 -9.14 5.10
N PRO A 47 10.87 -9.00 3.88
CA PRO A 47 10.08 -8.52 2.75
C PRO A 47 9.09 -9.60 2.31
N ILE A 48 7.81 -9.25 2.26
CA ILE A 48 6.71 -10.11 1.80
C ILE A 48 6.06 -9.44 0.58
N ARG A 49 5.97 -10.18 -0.52
CA ARG A 49 5.27 -9.74 -1.74
C ARG A 49 3.80 -10.14 -1.69
N LEU A 50 2.93 -9.17 -1.92
CA LEU A 50 1.48 -9.29 -1.94
C LEU A 50 0.92 -8.78 -3.27
N LYS A 51 -0.33 -9.15 -3.54
CA LYS A 51 -1.14 -8.58 -4.63
C LYS A 51 -2.41 -8.01 -4.02
N LEU A 52 -2.70 -6.75 -4.31
CA LEU A 52 -3.94 -6.09 -3.94
C LEU A 52 -4.76 -5.83 -5.19
N ILE A 53 -6.07 -6.06 -5.13
CA ILE A 53 -6.97 -5.72 -6.23
C ILE A 53 -7.92 -4.64 -5.68
N PRO A 54 -7.74 -3.37 -6.09
CA PRO A 54 -8.66 -2.33 -5.69
C PRO A 54 -10.06 -2.58 -6.25
N GLN A 55 -11.05 -2.59 -5.38
CA GLN A 55 -12.45 -2.78 -5.75
C GLN A 55 -13.36 -2.09 -4.74
N ILE A 56 -14.56 -1.71 -5.17
CA ILE A 56 -15.59 -1.27 -4.25
C ILE A 56 -16.01 -2.48 -3.41
N TRP A 57 -16.13 -2.28 -2.12
CA TRP A 57 -16.50 -3.30 -1.15
C TRP A 57 -17.48 -2.67 -0.13
N SER A 58 -18.04 -3.48 0.77
CA SER A 58 -19.05 -3.02 1.74
C SER A 58 -18.52 -2.00 2.76
N GLY A 59 -17.21 -1.75 2.80
CA GLY A 59 -16.57 -0.76 3.66
C GLY A 59 -16.18 0.53 2.93
N LYS A 60 -15.42 1.39 3.61
CA LYS A 60 -14.95 2.67 3.05
C LYS A 60 -13.78 2.45 2.09
N GLY A 61 -13.80 3.16 0.97
CA GLY A 61 -12.69 3.18 0.00
C GLY A 61 -12.61 1.92 -0.87
N THR A 62 -11.45 1.68 -1.49
CA THR A 62 -11.29 0.63 -2.53
C THR A 62 -10.24 -0.44 -2.18
N LEU A 63 -9.49 -0.27 -1.09
CA LEU A 63 -8.47 -1.24 -0.65
C LEU A 63 -8.83 -1.94 0.67
N GLY A 64 -9.69 -1.31 1.48
CA GLY A 64 -10.05 -1.80 2.81
C GLY A 64 -8.97 -1.71 3.88
N CYS A 65 -7.96 -0.86 3.67
CA CYS A 65 -6.95 -0.51 4.67
C CYS A 65 -6.64 0.98 4.63
N SER A 66 -6.14 1.50 5.75
CA SER A 66 -5.54 2.83 5.82
C SER A 66 -4.02 2.71 5.74
N VAL A 67 -3.40 3.46 4.81
CA VAL A 67 -1.95 3.58 4.75
C VAL A 67 -1.57 4.91 5.40
N LEU A 68 -0.66 4.87 6.35
CA LEU A 68 -0.20 6.03 7.11
C LEU A 68 1.30 6.27 6.84
N PRO A 69 1.74 7.53 6.74
CA PRO A 69 3.17 7.84 6.70
C PRO A 69 3.88 7.33 7.94
N VAL A 70 5.06 6.73 7.77
CA VAL A 70 5.92 6.37 8.89
C VAL A 70 6.55 7.66 9.43
N THR A 71 6.09 8.11 10.59
CA THR A 71 6.73 9.20 11.33
C THR A 71 7.66 8.64 12.39
N PRO A 72 8.70 9.38 12.83
CA PRO A 72 9.58 8.94 13.92
C PRO A 72 8.87 8.58 15.23
N ALA A 73 7.63 9.03 15.42
CA ALA A 73 6.80 8.69 16.57
C ALA A 73 6.20 7.27 16.52
N HIS A 74 6.28 6.59 15.38
CA HIS A 74 5.76 5.23 15.14
C HIS A 74 6.88 4.20 14.90
N ILE A 75 8.13 4.54 15.22
CA ILE A 75 9.31 3.66 15.13
C ILE A 75 9.78 3.34 16.54
#